data_AF-A2S8B1-F1
#
_entry.id   AF-A2S8B1-F1
#
_cell.length_a   1.000
_cell.length_b   1.000
_cell.length_c   1.000
_cell.angle_alpha   90.00
_cell.angle_beta   90.00
_cell.angle_gamma   90.00
#
_symmetry.space_group_name_H-M   'P 1'
#
loop_
_entity.id
_entity.type
_entity.pdbx_description
1 polymer ?
#
loop_
_entity_poly.entity_id
_entity_poly.type
_entity_poly.pdbx_seq_one_letter_code
_entity_poly.pdbx_strand_id
1 'polypeptide(L)'
;MIVQAIAAAWHDAEFREELIAHPVDALHKRFDYRFPMKMHLKVHENSATWTPLTNGGWTTNEVNGLDLVLPPAPPPEQRAAALAAYNARHISLFGPDRKEI
;
A
#
# COMPACT_ATOMS: atom_id res chain seq x y z
N MET A 1 11.37 -4.73 5.19
CA MET A 1 10.13 -5.50 5.05
C MET A 1 9.76 -5.81 3.61
N ILE A 2 9.38 -4.83 2.77
CA ILE A 2 8.91 -5.14 1.40
C ILE A 2 9.94 -5.91 0.56
N VAL A 3 11.22 -5.53 0.56
CA VAL A 3 12.28 -6.25 -0.18
C VAL A 3 12.47 -7.69 0.32
N GLN A 4 12.31 -7.93 1.63
CA GLN A 4 12.39 -9.28 2.20
C GLN A 4 11.19 -10.14 1.79
N ALA A 5 9.99 -9.55 1.72
CA ALA A 5 8.81 -10.23 1.23
C ALA A 5 8.95 -10.62 -0.25
N ILE A 6 9.52 -9.74 -1.09
CA ILE A 6 9.84 -10.05 -2.49
C ILE A 6 10.80 -11.24 -2.57
N ALA A 7 11.89 -11.20 -1.81
CA ALA A 7 12.87 -12.30 -1.78
C ALA A 7 12.26 -13.62 -1.28
N ALA A 8 11.41 -13.57 -0.25
CA ALA A 8 10.71 -14.76 0.25
C ALA A 8 9.78 -15.37 -0.79
N ALA A 9 9.02 -14.55 -1.51
CA ALA A 9 8.10 -14.98 -2.57
C ALA A 9 8.82 -15.65 -3.76
N TRP A 10 10.12 -15.43 -3.94
CA TRP A 10 10.91 -16.13 -4.97
C TRP A 10 11.20 -17.60 -4.60
N HIS A 11 11.21 -17.95 -3.32
CA HIS A 11 11.62 -19.27 -2.84
C HIS A 11 10.49 -20.08 -2.19
N ASP A 12 9.35 -19.45 -1.91
CA ASP A 12 8.22 -20.02 -1.20
C ASP A 12 6.93 -19.76 -2.00
N ALA A 13 6.46 -20.79 -2.72
CA ALA A 13 5.31 -20.68 -3.61
C ALA A 13 4.00 -20.48 -2.84
N GLU A 14 3.84 -21.15 -1.69
CA GLU A 14 2.67 -21.00 -0.82
C GLU A 14 2.58 -19.57 -0.27
N PHE A 15 3.71 -19.04 0.22
CA PHE A 15 3.77 -17.65 0.65
C PHE A 15 3.51 -16.67 -0.50
N ARG A 16 4.01 -16.95 -1.71
CA ARG A 16 3.75 -16.11 -2.90
C ARG A 16 2.25 -16.03 -3.19
N GLU A 17 1.57 -17.17 -3.24
CA GLU A 17 0.12 -17.24 -3.47
C GLU A 17 -0.66 -16.49 -2.37
N GLU A 18 -0.28 -16.67 -1.11
CA GLU A 18 -0.90 -15.94 0.01
C GLU A 18 -0.64 -14.43 -0.07
N LEU A 19 0.58 -14.02 -0.43
CA LEU A 19 0.96 -12.62 -0.58
C LEU A 19 0.18 -11.93 -1.70
N ILE A 20 -0.19 -12.66 -2.76
CA ILE A 20 -1.02 -12.12 -3.86
C ILE A 20 -2.47 -11.97 -3.44
N ALA A 21 -3.03 -13.01 -2.80
CA ALA A 21 -4.44 -13.03 -2.41
C ALA A 21 -4.73 -12.10 -1.22
N HIS A 22 -3.85 -12.10 -0.21
CA HIS A 22 -4.05 -11.44 1.08
C HIS A 22 -2.76 -10.77 1.57
N PRO A 23 -2.24 -9.74 0.87
CA PRO A 23 -0.90 -9.21 1.11
C PRO A 23 -0.66 -8.67 2.52
N VAL A 24 -1.65 -7.98 3.11
CA VAL A 24 -1.51 -7.43 4.46
C VAL A 24 -1.41 -8.56 5.49
N ASP A 25 -2.24 -9.59 5.36
CA ASP A 25 -2.26 -10.72 6.28
C ASP A 25 -1.01 -11.60 6.12
N ALA A 26 -0.56 -11.86 4.89
CA ALA A 26 0.65 -12.61 4.61
C ALA A 26 1.88 -11.94 5.24
N LEU A 27 2.00 -10.61 5.09
CA LEU A 27 3.10 -9.84 5.70
C LEU A 27 3.05 -9.86 7.23
N HIS A 28 1.85 -9.77 7.81
CA HIS A 28 1.67 -9.84 9.26
C HIS A 28 2.01 -11.23 9.80
N LYS A 29 1.45 -12.31 9.23
CA LYS A 29 1.70 -13.68 9.69
C LYS A 29 3.18 -14.07 9.58
N ARG A 30 3.82 -13.73 8.46
CA ARG A 30 5.19 -14.18 8.16
C ARG A 30 6.25 -13.36 8.89
N PHE A 31 6.03 -12.06 9.06
CA PHE A 31 7.06 -11.14 9.53
C PHE A 31 6.64 -10.26 10.72
N ASP A 32 5.46 -10.47 11.29
CA ASP A 32 4.81 -9.57 12.26
C ASP A 32 4.74 -8.11 11.75
N TYR A 33 4.72 -7.93 10.43
CA TYR A 33 4.71 -6.61 9.82
C TYR A 33 3.30 -6.07 9.71
N ARG A 34 3.00 -5.07 10.54
CA ARG A 34 1.74 -4.33 10.47
C ARG A 34 1.83 -3.26 9.40
N PHE A 35 1.12 -3.44 8.30
CA PHE A 35 1.07 -2.47 7.22
C PHE A 35 0.56 -1.12 7.78
N PRO A 36 1.39 -0.06 7.76
CA PRO A 36 1.11 1.15 8.56
C PRO A 36 0.18 2.13 7.85
N MET A 37 -0.22 1.85 6.61
CA MET A 37 -0.93 2.80 5.76
C MET A 37 -2.40 2.42 5.65
N LYS A 38 -3.28 3.41 5.69
CA LYS A 38 -4.73 3.22 5.43
C LYS A 38 -5.00 3.20 3.93
N MET A 39 -4.41 2.22 3.24
CA MET A 39 -4.51 2.05 1.79
C MET A 39 -4.69 0.57 1.43
N HIS A 40 -5.26 0.31 0.26
CA HIS A 40 -5.28 -1.04 -0.29
C HIS A 40 -3.89 -1.40 -0.81
N LEU A 41 -3.30 -2.45 -0.24
CA LEU A 41 -2.10 -3.08 -0.80
C LEU A 41 -2.54 -4.16 -1.79
N LYS A 42 -2.07 -4.06 -3.03
CA LYS A 42 -2.27 -5.07 -4.08
C LYS A 42 -0.89 -5.53 -4.56
N VAL A 43 -0.76 -6.81 -4.87
CA VAL A 43 0.48 -7.41 -5.38
C VAL A 43 0.19 -7.97 -6.76
N HIS A 44 0.92 -7.48 -7.76
CA HIS A 44 0.81 -7.94 -9.14
C HIS A 44 2.07 -8.74 -9.49
N GLU A 45 1.87 -9.98 -9.95
CA GLU A 45 2.95 -10.82 -10.45
C GLU A 45 3.45 -10.36 -11.82
N ASN A 46 4.71 -10.68 -12.13
CA ASN A 46 5.33 -10.39 -13.44
C ASN A 46 5.27 -8.90 -13.83
N SER A 47 5.16 -8.01 -12.84
CA SER A 47 5.01 -6.56 -12.98
C SER A 47 6.32 -5.83 -13.29
N ALA A 48 7.44 -6.54 -13.35
CA ALA A 48 8.74 -5.98 -13.72
C ALA A 48 9.63 -7.02 -14.41
N THR A 49 10.53 -6.52 -15.25
CA THR A 49 11.53 -7.30 -15.98
C THR A 49 12.93 -6.85 -15.54
N TRP A 50 13.84 -7.79 -15.29
CA TRP A 50 15.24 -7.47 -14.99
C TRP A 50 15.98 -7.08 -16.28
N THR A 51 16.41 -5.82 -16.38
CA THR A 51 17.00 -5.22 -17.58
C THR A 51 18.35 -4.53 -17.28
N PRO A 52 19.36 -5.26 -16.81
CA PRO A 52 20.61 -4.68 -16.32
C PRO A 52 21.41 -3.94 -17.40
N LEU A 53 21.28 -4.35 -18.67
CA LEU A 53 21.96 -3.71 -19.79
C LEU A 53 21.34 -2.38 -20.21
N THR A 54 20.07 -2.15 -19.89
CA THR A 54 19.33 -0.94 -20.30
C THR A 54 19.39 0.14 -19.22
N ASN A 55 19.12 -0.23 -17.97
CA ASN A 55 19.04 0.72 -16.85
C ASN A 55 19.73 0.22 -15.57
N GLY A 56 20.51 -0.87 -15.63
CA GLY A 56 21.19 -1.42 -14.46
C GLY A 56 20.24 -2.01 -13.41
N GLY A 57 18.97 -2.28 -13.73
CA GLY A 57 17.98 -2.63 -12.72
C GLY A 57 16.72 -3.31 -13.25
N TRP A 58 15.67 -3.23 -12.44
CA TRP A 58 14.31 -3.66 -12.80
C TRP A 58 13.61 -2.56 -13.61
N THR A 59 13.01 -2.94 -14.73
CA THR A 59 12.06 -2.11 -15.47
C THR A 59 10.65 -2.57 -15.14
N THR A 60 9.84 -1.70 -14.54
CA THR A 60 8.44 -2.02 -14.24
C THR A 60 7.62 -2.02 -15.53
N ASN A 61 6.82 -3.07 -15.72
CA ASN A 61 5.88 -3.20 -16.83
C ASN A 61 4.57 -2.45 -16.54
N GLU A 62 4.38 -2.00 -15.29
CA GLU A 62 3.16 -1.37 -14.80
C GLU A 62 3.47 -0.08 -14.02
N VAL A 63 2.45 0.77 -13.88
CA VAL A 63 2.50 1.98 -13.06
C VAL A 63 1.84 1.68 -11.72
N ASN A 64 2.50 2.06 -10.62
CA ASN A 64 1.89 1.94 -9.29
C ASN A 64 0.60 2.77 -9.22
N GLY A 65 -0.47 2.14 -8.75
CA GLY A 65 -1.75 2.78 -8.54
C GLY A 65 -1.84 3.45 -7.17
N LEU A 66 -2.42 4.66 -7.14
CA LEU A 66 -2.89 5.31 -5.93
C LEU A 66 -4.28 5.87 -6.21
N ASP A 67 -5.29 5.34 -5.53
CA ASP A 67 -6.67 5.77 -5.70
C ASP A 67 -7.00 6.89 -4.70
N LEU A 68 -7.40 8.06 -5.22
CA LEU A 68 -7.89 9.16 -4.41
C LEU A 68 -9.39 9.00 -4.16
N VAL A 69 -9.79 8.95 -2.89
CA VAL A 69 -11.20 9.04 -2.52
C VAL A 69 -11.59 10.52 -2.46
N LEU A 70 -12.50 10.95 -3.34
CA LEU A 70 -12.98 12.32 -3.40
C LEU A 70 -14.39 12.41 -2.81
N PRO A 71 -14.58 13.07 -1.64
CA PRO A 71 -15.92 13.26 -1.09
C PRO A 71 -16.73 14.30 -1.90
N PRO A 72 -18.07 14.21 -1.91
CA PRO A 72 -18.91 15.24 -2.50
C PRO A 72 -18.77 16.56 -1.73
N ALA A 73 -18.92 17.68 -2.43
CA ALA A 73 -18.84 18.99 -1.81
C ALA A 73 -20.04 19.25 -0.88
N PRO A 74 -19.82 19.62 0.39
CA PRO A 74 -20.90 20.04 1.28
C PRO A 74 -21.38 21.46 0.95
N PRO A 75 -22.50 21.92 1.56
CA PRO A 75 -22.97 23.30 1.46
C PRO A 75 -21.85 24.32 1.75
N PRO A 76 -21.83 25.49 1.06
CA PRO A 76 -20.75 26.47 1.17
C PRO A 76 -20.32 26.82 2.60
N GLU A 77 -21.29 26.98 3.50
CA GLU A 77 -21.11 27.35 4.90
C GLU A 77 -20.45 26.25 5.74
N GLN A 78 -20.44 25.00 5.28
CA GLN A 78 -19.87 23.84 6.00
C GLN A 78 -18.52 23.38 5.44
N ARG A 79 -18.07 23.92 4.30
CA ARG A 79 -16.86 23.43 3.59
C ARG A 79 -15.61 23.44 4.44
N ALA A 80 -15.36 24.52 5.18
CA ALA A 80 -14.17 24.62 6.03
C ALA A 80 -14.14 23.54 7.12
N ALA A 81 -15.28 23.34 7.82
CA ALA A 81 -15.41 22.32 8.85
C ALA A 81 -15.28 20.90 8.28
N ALA A 82 -15.89 20.64 7.12
CA ALA A 82 -15.81 19.36 6.44
C ALA A 82 -14.38 19.01 5.98
N LEU A 83 -13.64 19.98 5.43
CA LEU A 83 -12.23 19.79 5.04
C LEU A 83 -11.34 19.51 6.27
N ALA A 84 -11.53 20.23 7.37
CA ALA A 84 -10.79 19.98 8.60
C ALA A 84 -11.05 18.57 9.16
N ALA A 85 -12.32 18.15 9.20
CA ALA A 85 -12.71 16.81 9.62
C ALA A 85 -12.16 15.71 8.69
N TYR A 86 -12.14 15.96 7.38
CA TYR A 86 -11.55 15.05 6.39
C TYR A 86 -10.04 14.91 6.61
N ASN A 87 -9.31 16.02 6.78
CA ASN A 87 -7.88 16.01 7.07
C ASN A 87 -7.53 15.18 8.30
N ALA A 88 -8.24 15.42 9.41
CA ALA A 88 -7.99 14.73 10.68
C ALA A 88 -8.14 13.19 10.58
N ARG A 89 -8.97 12.71 9.66
CA ARG A 89 -9.29 11.28 9.51
C ARG A 89 -8.52 10.56 8.40
N HIS A 90 -7.99 11.28 7.41
CA HIS A 90 -7.54 10.67 6.15
C HIS A 90 -6.12 11.03 5.69
N ILE A 91 -5.52 12.15 6.12
CA ILE A 91 -4.23 12.61 5.54
C ILE A 91 -2.98 12.07 6.28
N SER A 92 -3.13 11.14 7.22
CA SER A 92 -1.96 10.49 7.81
C SER A 92 -1.51 9.26 6.99
N LEU A 93 -0.30 9.34 6.43
CA LEU A 93 0.37 8.23 5.75
C LEU A 93 0.67 7.04 6.68
N PHE A 94 0.65 7.24 8.00
CA PHE A 94 0.95 6.22 9.01
C PHE A 94 -0.27 5.87 9.90
N GLY A 95 -1.47 6.26 9.48
CA GLY A 95 -2.69 6.15 10.28
C GLY A 95 -2.79 7.25 11.36
N PRO A 96 -3.93 7.39 12.05
CA PRO A 96 -4.05 8.34 13.14
C PRO A 96 -2.95 8.09 14.18
N ASP A 97 -2.41 9.18 14.74
CA ASP A 97 -1.40 9.13 15.79
C ASP A 97 -1.93 8.24 16.93
N ARG A 98 -1.23 7.15 17.26
CA ARG A 98 -1.67 6.06 18.17
C ARG A 98 -1.75 6.50 19.65
N LYS A 99 -2.13 7.75 19.93
CA LYS A 99 -2.31 8.27 21.29
C LYS A 99 -3.74 8.14 21.83
N GLU A 100 -4.66 7.57 21.07
CA GLU A 100 -6.04 7.36 21.51
C GLU A 100 -6.54 5.95 21.16
N ILE A 101 -6.06 4.95 21.90
CA ILE A 101 -6.79 3.71 22.27
C ILE A 101 -6.40 3.37 23.71
#